data_AF-A0A730PP00-F1
#
_entry.id   AF-A0A730PP00-F1
#
_cell.length_a   1.000
_cell.length_b   1.000
_cell.length_c   1.000
_cell.angle_alpha   90.00
_cell.angle_beta   90.00
_cell.angle_gamma   90.00
#
_symmetry.space_group_name_H-M   'P 1'
#
loop_
_entity.id
_entity.type
_entity.pdbx_description
1 polymer ?
#
loop_
_entity_poly.entity_id
_entity_poly.type
_entity_poly.pdbx_seq_one_letter_code
_entity_poly.pdbx_strand_id
1 'polypeptide(L)'
;MDFESIEQGPFYLKDAGNITIKYIRDDFLKLVRTDVNGENIVDSIKNNNNKAPFVRTVFFMKIKSIMNIISLISWGDVMGEGGYYKTYAYIYDKNGIIRANEILNKDSSLSGYSSEKKPFEYKNASTIKDYILKNYGF
;
A
#
# COMPACT_ATOMS: atom_id res chain seq x y z
N MET A 1 9.94 -24.68 -11.91
CA MET A 1 8.58 -24.30 -12.34
C MET A 1 8.48 -22.83 -12.03
N ASP A 2 8.46 -21.99 -13.06
CA ASP A 2 8.45 -20.54 -12.87
C ASP A 2 6.99 -20.12 -12.70
N PHE A 3 6.58 -19.89 -11.45
CA PHE A 3 5.26 -19.38 -11.13
C PHE A 3 5.39 -18.04 -10.41
N GLU A 4 4.50 -17.12 -10.74
CA GLU A 4 4.35 -15.83 -10.07
C GLU A 4 3.00 -15.81 -9.36
N SER A 5 2.99 -15.50 -8.06
CA SER A 5 1.74 -15.36 -7.31
C SER A 5 1.32 -13.89 -7.27
N ILE A 6 0.34 -13.51 -8.10
CA ILE A 6 -0.23 -12.16 -8.07
C ILE A 6 -1.21 -12.09 -6.89
N GLU A 7 -0.90 -11.23 -5.91
CA GLU A 7 -1.75 -11.02 -4.73
C GLU A 7 -2.83 -9.97 -5.01
N GLN A 8 -2.51 -8.92 -5.78
CA GLN A 8 -3.49 -7.90 -6.16
C GLN A 8 -3.10 -7.15 -7.45
N GLY A 9 -4.10 -6.72 -8.22
CA GLY A 9 -3.91 -6.00 -9.48
C GLY A 9 -3.94 -6.91 -10.71
N PRO A 10 -3.47 -6.44 -11.88
CA PRO A 10 -2.88 -5.12 -12.10
C PRO A 10 -3.88 -3.97 -11.99
N PHE A 11 -3.39 -2.80 -11.59
CA PHE A 11 -4.15 -1.55 -11.51
C PHE A 11 -3.46 -0.47 -12.35
N TYR A 12 -4.21 0.20 -13.22
CA TYR A 12 -3.70 1.35 -13.95
C TYR A 12 -3.44 2.54 -13.02
N LEU A 13 -2.25 3.14 -13.15
CA LEU A 13 -1.96 4.42 -12.53
C LEU A 13 -2.86 5.49 -13.15
N LYS A 14 -3.65 6.17 -12.30
CA LYS A 14 -4.50 7.27 -12.75
C LYS A 14 -3.62 8.42 -13.25
N ASP A 15 -3.98 9.02 -14.39
CA ASP A 15 -3.29 10.16 -14.99
C ASP A 15 -1.83 9.88 -15.47
N ALA A 16 -1.43 8.60 -15.64
CA ALA A 16 -0.06 8.23 -16.04
C ALA A 16 0.00 7.24 -17.23
N GLY A 17 -0.98 7.28 -18.13
CA GLY A 17 -1.00 6.45 -19.35
C GLY A 17 -1.17 4.95 -19.09
N ASN A 18 -0.55 4.12 -19.93
CA ASN A 18 -0.63 2.65 -19.87
C ASN A 18 0.39 2.03 -18.90
N ILE A 19 0.51 2.62 -17.71
CA ILE A 19 1.40 2.12 -16.65
C ILE A 19 0.53 1.47 -15.59
N THR A 20 0.90 0.25 -15.19
CA THR A 20 0.17 -0.50 -14.16
C THR A 20 1.04 -0.79 -12.95
N ILE A 21 0.40 -1.03 -11.82
CA ILE A 21 1.02 -1.63 -10.64
C ILE A 21 0.33 -2.94 -10.30
N LYS A 22 1.09 -3.90 -9.75
CA LYS A 22 0.57 -5.11 -9.12
C LYS A 22 1.35 -5.42 -7.85
N TYR A 23 0.71 -6.16 -6.96
CA TYR A 23 1.34 -6.76 -5.82
C TYR A 23 1.60 -8.24 -6.11
N ILE A 24 2.85 -8.65 -6.00
CA ILE A 24 3.29 -10.04 -6.19
C ILE A 24 3.81 -10.57 -4.88
N ARG A 25 3.47 -11.83 -4.61
CA ARG A 25 3.92 -12.57 -3.46
C ARG A 25 5.00 -13.58 -3.82
N ASP A 26 6.10 -13.47 -3.11
CA ASP A 26 7.25 -14.39 -3.07
C ASP A 26 7.65 -14.50 -1.57
N ASP A 27 8.93 -14.54 -1.22
CA ASP A 27 9.45 -14.39 0.14
C ASP A 27 8.94 -13.12 0.84
N PHE A 28 8.75 -12.06 0.06
CA PHE A 28 8.22 -10.75 0.47
C PHE A 28 7.07 -10.34 -0.43
N LEU A 29 6.28 -9.37 0.04
CA LEU A 29 5.26 -8.73 -0.79
C LEU A 29 5.91 -7.60 -1.60
N LYS A 30 5.95 -7.76 -2.93
CA LYS A 30 6.59 -6.81 -3.84
C LYS A 30 5.54 -5.92 -4.50
N LEU A 31 5.73 -4.61 -4.46
CA LEU A 31 5.01 -3.68 -5.33
C LEU A 31 5.79 -3.58 -6.64
N VAL A 32 5.16 -3.97 -7.74
CA VAL A 32 5.78 -3.98 -9.07
C VAL A 32 5.04 -3.01 -9.97
N ARG A 33 5.81 -2.21 -10.70
CA ARG A 33 5.34 -1.32 -11.77
C ARG A 33 5.67 -1.94 -13.12
N THR A 34 4.70 -1.95 -14.02
CA THR A 34 4.87 -2.44 -15.39
C THR A 34 4.61 -1.30 -16.37
N ASP A 35 5.54 -1.10 -17.31
CA ASP A 35 5.39 -0.20 -18.45
C ASP A 35 5.88 -0.87 -19.75
N VAL A 36 6.04 -0.08 -20.82
CA VAL A 36 6.52 -0.57 -22.13
C VAL A 36 7.92 -1.18 -22.10
N ASN A 37 8.73 -0.88 -21.08
CA ASN A 37 10.07 -1.42 -20.90
C ASN A 37 10.07 -2.68 -20.01
N GLY A 38 8.91 -3.11 -19.51
CA GLY A 38 8.75 -4.29 -18.66
C GLY A 38 8.51 -3.94 -17.19
N GLU A 39 8.88 -4.87 -16.32
CA GLU A 39 8.56 -4.83 -14.89
C GLU A 39 9.72 -4.27 -14.05
N ASN A 40 9.38 -3.44 -13.08
CA ASN A 40 10.32 -2.86 -12.13
C ASN A 40 9.77 -2.99 -10.71
N ILE A 41 10.59 -3.49 -9.79
CA ILE A 41 10.24 -3.54 -8.36
C ILE A 41 10.33 -2.13 -7.79
N VAL A 42 9.20 -1.63 -7.28
CA VAL A 42 9.08 -0.32 -6.64
C VAL A 42 9.42 -0.43 -5.16
N ASP A 43 8.91 -1.47 -4.50
CA ASP A 43 9.11 -1.71 -3.08
C ASP A 43 9.02 -3.20 -2.75
N SER A 44 9.66 -3.59 -1.65
CA SER A 44 9.65 -4.94 -1.10
C SER A 44 9.30 -4.89 0.39
N ILE A 45 8.06 -5.25 0.69
CA ILE A 45 7.46 -5.22 2.03
C ILE A 45 7.78 -6.54 2.73
N LYS A 46 8.59 -6.42 3.78
CA LYS A 46 9.11 -7.57 4.55
C LYS A 46 8.05 -8.21 5.44
N ASN A 47 8.33 -9.45 5.83
CA ASN A 47 7.63 -10.12 6.91
C ASN A 47 7.82 -9.37 8.24
N ASN A 48 6.82 -9.43 9.11
CA ASN A 48 6.85 -8.81 10.42
C ASN A 48 6.57 -9.89 11.48
N ASN A 49 7.47 -10.10 12.43
CA ASN A 49 7.37 -11.15 13.45
C ASN A 49 7.03 -12.53 12.85
N ASN A 50 7.74 -12.92 11.78
CA ASN A 50 7.52 -14.15 11.00
C ASN A 50 6.12 -14.31 10.39
N LYS A 51 5.30 -13.25 10.40
CA LYS A 51 4.00 -13.21 9.71
C LYS A 51 4.19 -12.61 8.34
N ALA A 52 3.44 -13.11 7.36
CA ALA A 52 3.50 -12.64 5.99
C ALA A 52 2.57 -11.42 5.78
N PRO A 53 2.97 -10.38 5.02
CA PRO A 53 2.14 -9.19 4.73
C PRO A 53 1.02 -9.47 3.73
N PHE A 54 -0.23 -9.13 4.05
CA PHE A 54 -1.37 -9.23 3.15
C PHE A 54 -1.87 -7.87 2.72
N VAL A 55 -2.14 -7.72 1.42
CA VAL A 55 -2.79 -6.51 0.89
C VAL A 55 -4.27 -6.52 1.25
N ARG A 56 -4.74 -5.46 1.94
CA ARG A 56 -6.15 -5.31 2.35
C ARG A 56 -6.93 -4.43 1.41
N THR A 57 -6.33 -3.33 0.99
CA THR A 57 -6.93 -2.41 0.03
C THR A 57 -5.83 -1.64 -0.68
N VAL A 58 -6.09 -1.32 -1.94
CA VAL A 58 -5.27 -0.40 -2.74
C VAL A 58 -6.21 0.60 -3.37
N PHE A 59 -5.90 1.88 -3.26
CA PHE A 59 -6.67 2.93 -3.89
C PHE A 59 -5.79 4.11 -4.27
N PHE A 60 -6.33 4.99 -5.11
CA PHE A 60 -5.63 6.15 -5.63
C PHE A 60 -6.31 7.41 -5.12
N MET A 61 -5.53 8.41 -4.69
CA MET A 61 -6.06 9.72 -4.31
C MET A 61 -5.08 10.84 -4.60
N LYS A 62 -5.59 12.05 -4.83
CA LYS A 62 -4.77 13.26 -4.88
C LYS A 62 -4.60 13.83 -3.47
N ILE A 63 -3.37 14.17 -3.10
CA ILE A 63 -3.01 14.90 -1.89
C ILE A 63 -2.18 16.09 -2.33
N LYS A 64 -2.65 17.33 -2.08
CA LYS A 64 -2.02 18.56 -2.58
C LYS A 64 -1.68 18.49 -4.07
N SER A 65 -2.63 18.03 -4.88
CA SER A 65 -2.51 17.84 -6.34
C SER A 65 -1.54 16.74 -6.82
N ILE A 66 -0.87 16.02 -5.91
CA ILE A 66 0.02 14.91 -6.25
C ILE A 66 -0.77 13.59 -6.16
N MET A 67 -0.71 12.77 -7.20
CA MET A 67 -1.31 11.43 -7.18
C MET A 67 -0.54 10.51 -6.23
N ASN A 68 -1.30 9.77 -5.41
CA ASN A 68 -0.79 8.78 -4.49
C ASN A 68 -1.42 7.41 -4.77
N ILE A 69 -0.60 6.37 -4.64
CA ILE A 69 -1.02 4.99 -4.40
C ILE A 69 -1.06 4.82 -2.89
N ILE A 70 -2.21 4.43 -2.35
CA ILE A 70 -2.38 4.14 -0.92
C ILE A 70 -2.74 2.67 -0.76
N SER A 71 -1.94 1.95 0.02
CA SER A 71 -2.06 0.51 0.23
C SER A 71 -2.11 0.21 1.71
N LEU A 72 -3.20 -0.42 2.18
CA LEU A 72 -3.25 -0.97 3.53
C LEU A 72 -2.70 -2.39 3.51
N ILE A 73 -1.64 -2.61 4.27
CA ILE A 73 -1.02 -3.92 4.45
C ILE A 73 -1.22 -4.38 5.89
N SER A 74 -1.41 -5.68 6.09
CA SER A 74 -1.50 -6.26 7.43
C SER A 74 -0.65 -7.51 7.58
N TRP A 75 -0.26 -7.84 8.80
CA TRP A 75 0.48 -9.04 9.14
C TRP A 75 -0.21 -9.80 10.25
N GLY A 76 -0.31 -11.12 10.10
CA GLY A 76 -0.96 -11.99 11.07
C GLY A 76 -2.45 -12.16 10.81
N ASP A 77 -3.13 -12.74 11.80
CA ASP A 77 -4.48 -13.22 11.61
C ASP A 77 -5.47 -12.09 11.35
N VAL A 78 -6.23 -12.25 10.28
CA VAL A 78 -7.12 -11.25 9.68
C VAL A 78 -8.36 -11.04 10.55
N MET A 79 -8.71 -12.06 11.32
CA MET A 79 -9.99 -12.21 12.01
C MET A 79 -9.84 -12.20 13.55
N GLY A 80 -8.64 -11.98 14.10
CA GLY A 80 -8.36 -12.07 15.54
C GLY A 80 -7.59 -10.88 16.13
N GLU A 81 -7.32 -10.92 17.44
CA GLU A 81 -6.42 -9.99 18.12
C GLU A 81 -4.96 -10.14 17.63
N GLY A 82 -4.21 -9.02 17.60
CA GLY A 82 -2.76 -9.04 17.38
C GLY A 82 -2.31 -8.93 15.92
N GLY A 83 -3.22 -8.61 15.00
CA GLY A 83 -2.87 -8.20 13.64
C GLY A 83 -2.17 -6.84 13.65
N TYR A 84 -1.02 -6.74 12.97
CA TYR A 84 -0.35 -5.45 12.73
C TYR A 84 -0.81 -4.90 11.39
N TYR A 85 -1.09 -3.60 11.33
CA TYR A 85 -1.54 -2.90 10.14
C TYR A 85 -0.58 -1.76 9.83
N LYS A 86 -0.34 -1.48 8.55
CA LYS A 86 0.39 -0.31 8.11
C LYS A 86 -0.14 0.16 6.76
N THR A 87 -0.38 1.46 6.65
CA THR A 87 -0.63 2.12 5.38
C THR A 87 0.72 2.46 4.74
N TYR A 88 0.91 2.00 3.51
CA TYR A 88 2.00 2.41 2.64
C TYR A 88 1.46 3.41 1.62
N ALA A 89 2.19 4.49 1.42
CA ALA A 89 1.87 5.53 0.48
C ALA A 89 3.05 5.77 -0.46
N TYR A 90 2.73 5.91 -1.73
CA TYR A 90 3.69 6.23 -2.79
C TYR A 90 3.13 7.35 -3.64
N ILE A 91 3.94 8.33 -3.97
CA ILE A 91 3.59 9.38 -4.93
C ILE A 91 4.13 9.02 -6.30
N TYR A 92 3.42 9.44 -7.35
CA TYR A 92 3.89 9.26 -8.70
C TYR A 92 3.55 10.45 -9.60
N ASP A 93 4.36 10.65 -10.64
CA ASP A 93 4.17 11.70 -11.62
C ASP A 93 3.42 11.20 -12.87
N LYS A 94 3.20 12.10 -13.84
CA LYS A 94 2.53 11.78 -15.12
C LYS A 94 3.27 10.75 -15.98
N ASN A 95 4.56 10.52 -15.72
CA ASN A 95 5.36 9.50 -16.39
C ASN A 95 5.34 8.16 -15.62
N GLY A 96 4.55 8.11 -14.53
CA GLY A 96 4.44 6.96 -13.65
C GLY A 96 5.70 6.67 -12.86
N ILE A 97 6.60 7.64 -12.64
CA ILE A 97 7.76 7.46 -11.77
C ILE A 97 7.27 7.44 -10.32
N ILE A 98 7.39 6.29 -9.66
CA ILE A 98 6.88 6.06 -8.30
C ILE A 98 8.00 6.25 -7.28
N ARG A 99 7.71 6.96 -6.19
CA ARG A 99 8.59 7.11 -5.01
C ARG A 99 7.78 7.06 -3.72
N ALA A 100 8.41 6.68 -2.62
CA ALA A 100 7.76 6.66 -1.31
C ALA A 100 7.21 8.04 -0.91
N ASN A 101 6.01 8.07 -0.34
CA ASN A 101 5.50 9.24 0.36
C ASN A 101 6.02 9.21 1.80
N GLU A 102 7.19 9.80 2.02
CA GLU A 102 7.89 9.80 3.31
C GLU A 102 7.06 10.37 4.47
N ILE A 103 6.18 11.34 4.19
CA ILE A 103 5.36 11.99 5.23
C ILE A 103 4.34 11.00 5.77
N LEU A 104 3.56 10.38 4.90
CA LEU A 104 2.55 9.40 5.31
C LEU A 104 3.18 8.12 5.84
N ASN A 105 4.28 7.65 5.24
CA ASN A 105 4.94 6.41 5.66
C ASN A 105 5.61 6.50 7.05
N LYS A 106 5.84 7.72 7.55
CA LYS A 106 6.37 8.00 8.90
C LYS A 106 5.28 8.36 9.92
N ASP A 107 4.04 8.53 9.49
CA ASP A 107 2.93 8.80 10.40
C ASP A 107 2.63 7.55 11.24
N SER A 108 2.89 7.65 12.54
CA SER A 108 2.68 6.57 13.49
C SER A 108 1.21 6.21 13.66
N SER A 109 0.28 7.11 13.36
CA SER A 109 -1.16 6.84 13.40
C SER A 109 -1.59 5.88 12.30
N LEU A 110 -0.87 5.87 11.18
CA LEU A 110 -1.14 5.01 10.02
C LEU A 110 -0.52 3.61 10.13
N SER A 111 -0.02 3.25 11.31
CA SER A 111 0.47 1.90 11.59
C SER A 111 0.23 1.48 13.03
N GLY A 112 -0.05 0.20 13.27
CA GLY A 112 -0.26 -0.26 14.64
C GLY A 112 -0.83 -1.67 14.75
N TYR A 113 -0.71 -2.22 15.96
CA TYR A 113 -1.41 -3.44 16.33
C TYR A 113 -2.88 -3.14 16.60
N SER A 114 -3.75 -4.05 16.18
CA SER A 114 -5.15 -4.06 16.58
C SER A 114 -5.38 -5.06 17.70
N SER A 115 -6.03 -4.62 18.77
CA SER A 115 -6.55 -5.45 19.86
C SER A 115 -7.97 -5.01 20.20
N GLU A 116 -8.69 -5.77 21.02
CA GLU A 116 -10.02 -5.37 21.50
C GLU A 116 -9.95 -4.10 22.35
N LYS A 117 -8.94 -3.99 23.22
CA LYS A 117 -8.75 -2.84 24.12
C LYS A 117 -8.26 -1.59 23.40
N LYS A 118 -7.52 -1.78 22.30
CA LYS A 118 -6.98 -0.70 21.47
C LYS A 118 -7.08 -1.11 20.01
N PRO A 119 -8.25 -0.89 19.36
CA PRO A 119 -8.43 -1.24 17.97
C PRO A 119 -7.61 -0.29 17.08
N PHE A 120 -7.00 -0.84 16.04
CA PHE A 120 -6.47 0.00 14.96
C PHE A 120 -7.62 0.57 14.15
N GLU A 121 -7.65 1.89 13.97
CA GLU A 121 -8.80 2.60 13.41
C GLU A 121 -8.88 2.47 11.88
N TYR A 122 -7.74 2.55 11.19
CA TYR A 122 -7.69 2.75 9.73
C TYR A 122 -7.67 1.42 8.95
N LYS A 123 -8.69 0.59 9.13
CA LYS A 123 -8.76 -0.77 8.57
C LYS A 123 -9.31 -0.88 7.14
N ASN A 124 -9.70 0.24 6.51
CA ASN A 124 -10.26 0.23 5.17
C ASN A 124 -9.99 1.55 4.42
N ALA A 125 -10.25 1.55 3.11
CA ALA A 125 -9.99 2.72 2.26
C ALA A 125 -10.71 3.99 2.72
N SER A 126 -11.95 3.90 3.21
CA SER A 126 -12.72 5.07 3.65
C SER A 126 -12.06 5.74 4.85
N THR A 127 -11.82 4.96 5.92
CA THR A 127 -11.20 5.47 7.15
C THR A 127 -9.80 6.06 6.91
N ILE A 128 -8.98 5.42 6.07
CA ILE A 128 -7.66 5.94 5.70
C ILE A 128 -7.79 7.24 4.91
N LYS A 129 -8.67 7.28 3.91
CA LYS A 129 -8.92 8.47 3.08
C LYS A 129 -9.34 9.66 3.96
N ASP A 130 -10.29 9.45 4.85
CA ASP A 130 -10.82 10.51 5.71
C ASP A 130 -9.74 11.06 6.65
N TYR A 131 -8.92 10.18 7.23
CA TYR A 131 -7.76 10.57 8.02
C TYR A 131 -6.75 11.41 7.21
N ILE A 132 -6.38 10.94 6.02
CA ILE A 132 -5.41 11.64 5.16
C ILE A 132 -5.95 13.02 4.76
N LEU A 133 -7.22 13.13 4.37
CA LEU A 133 -7.82 14.41 4.00
C LEU A 133 -7.83 15.39 5.18
N LYS A 134 -8.17 14.92 6.38
CA LYS A 134 -8.21 15.73 7.60
C LYS A 134 -6.83 16.28 7.99
N ASN A 135 -5.77 15.48 7.85
CA ASN A 135 -4.45 15.83 8.38
C ASN A 135 -3.46 16.34 7.32
N TYR A 136 -3.69 16.01 6.04
CA TYR A 136 -2.74 16.28 4.94
C TYR A 136 -3.41 16.86 3.68
N GLY A 137 -4.73 17.03 3.65
CA GLY A 137 -5.48 17.45 2.47
C GLY A 137 -5.40 18.93 2.09
N PHE A 138 -4.80 19.78 2.94
CA PHE A 138 -4.67 21.23 2.74
C PHE A 138 -3.50 21.61 1.84
#